data_AF-A0A162JXV6-F1
#
_entry.id   AF-A0A162JXV6-F1
#
_cell.length_a   1.000
_cell.length_b   1.000
_cell.length_c   1.000
_cell.angle_alpha   90.00
_cell.angle_beta   90.00
_cell.angle_gamma   90.00
#
_symmetry.space_group_name_H-M   'P 1'
#
loop_
_entity.id
_entity.type
_entity.pdbx_description
1 polymer ?
#
loop_
_entity_poly.entity_id
_entity_poly.type
_entity_poly.pdbx_seq_one_letter_code
_entity_poly.pdbx_strand_id
1 'polypeptide(L)'
;MSVQRELHRHHPGSQTTWHIVDWDQRRTFGVTVEQYRFDEELAVDYLYNHIDQIDADACHLFITPDGQLVRTSASPEDDVECCVEYFPVADHHPAPRVSTICRSQLEELDILGANVDLVCYREDGASEPKQFQDRLWDEMYLWMRLPEHPNIVTFDRVVTDELEGRVVGFTSRFIKGDTLEKNTSRPFKLKHPRQLMDVVDELSLNIMLFDFDNSAAFGQRCYWEDRDGVKGLIFTVYEIITEDMSLRSVPFDEQNMHDITALKDWPKQPHVKLDHPVSDYRALVTDWAL
;
A
#
# COMPACT_ATOMS: atom_id res chain seq x y z
N MET A 1 7.14 12.09 13.52
CA MET A 1 7.56 11.27 12.38
C MET A 1 6.38 10.38 12.02
N SER A 2 5.96 10.43 10.75
CA SER A 2 4.93 9.53 10.23
C SER A 2 5.65 8.32 9.64
N VAL A 3 5.30 7.10 10.05
CA VAL A 3 5.99 5.86 9.62
C VAL A 3 4.96 4.92 9.02
N GLN A 4 5.27 4.41 7.83
CA GLN A 4 4.59 3.24 7.25
C GLN A 4 5.32 2.00 7.70
N ARG A 5 4.50 1.03 8.07
CA ARG A 5 4.85 -0.22 8.70
C ARG A 5 4.75 -1.29 7.63
N GLU A 6 5.87 -1.64 7.01
CA GLU A 6 5.88 -2.67 5.97
C GLU A 6 6.50 -3.96 6.48
N LEU A 7 5.62 -4.95 6.65
CA LEU A 7 5.93 -6.29 7.12
C LEU A 7 6.59 -7.10 6.00
N HIS A 8 7.92 -7.19 6.04
CA HIS A 8 8.63 -8.30 5.39
C HIS A 8 9.45 -9.08 6.41
N ARG A 9 8.93 -10.25 6.80
CA ARG A 9 9.62 -11.20 7.66
C ARG A 9 10.53 -12.06 6.79
N HIS A 10 11.83 -11.79 6.78
CA HIS A 10 12.78 -12.75 6.20
C HIS A 10 13.31 -13.70 7.28
N HIS A 11 13.26 -15.00 7.01
CA HIS A 11 13.88 -16.04 7.84
C HIS A 11 15.09 -16.68 7.15
N PRO A 12 16.31 -16.21 7.44
CA PRO A 12 17.49 -17.05 7.39
C PRO A 12 18.03 -17.22 8.82
N GLY A 13 17.45 -18.15 9.59
CA GLY A 13 17.90 -18.49 10.96
C GLY A 13 17.05 -17.92 12.11
N SER A 14 17.63 -17.91 13.33
CA SER A 14 16.97 -17.63 14.61
C SER A 14 16.78 -16.15 14.95
N GLN A 15 16.81 -15.25 13.95
CA GLN A 15 16.66 -13.81 14.15
C GLN A 15 15.43 -13.31 13.38
N THR A 16 14.75 -12.32 13.95
CA THR A 16 13.66 -11.58 13.29
C THR A 16 14.22 -10.22 12.85
N THR A 17 13.84 -9.78 11.66
CA THR A 17 14.15 -8.44 11.13
C THR A 17 12.84 -7.76 10.77
N TRP A 18 12.71 -6.49 11.14
CA TRP A 18 11.64 -5.61 10.68
C TRP A 18 12.19 -4.60 9.69
N HIS A 19 11.41 -4.29 8.65
CA HIS A 19 11.74 -3.24 7.70
C HIS A 19 10.81 -2.05 7.98
N ILE A 20 11.40 -0.88 8.21
CA ILE A 20 10.68 0.31 8.70
C ILE A 20 10.93 1.44 7.73
N VAL A 21 9.86 2.07 7.23
CA VAL A 21 9.95 3.18 6.29
C VAL A 21 9.86 4.51 7.04
N ASP A 22 10.95 5.26 7.03
CA ASP A 22 10.98 6.66 7.48
C ASP A 22 10.51 7.56 6.33
N TRP A 23 9.34 8.18 6.49
CA TRP A 23 8.77 9.08 5.47
C TRP A 23 9.50 10.40 5.37
N ASP A 24 10.04 10.92 6.48
CA ASP A 24 10.70 12.22 6.51
C ASP A 24 12.02 12.14 5.73
N GLN A 25 12.72 11.01 5.85
CA GLN A 25 13.95 10.74 5.08
C GLN A 25 13.71 10.02 3.75
N ARG A 26 12.51 9.45 3.52
CA ARG A 26 12.18 8.56 2.41
C ARG A 26 13.15 7.38 2.30
N ARG A 27 13.43 6.76 3.45
CA ARG A 27 14.39 5.66 3.56
C ARG A 27 13.77 4.46 4.24
N THR A 28 14.13 3.27 3.78
CA THR A 28 13.77 2.03 4.46
C THR A 28 14.97 1.52 5.27
N PHE A 29 14.73 1.18 6.54
CA PHE A 29 15.74 0.62 7.43
C PHE A 29 15.39 -0.80 7.84
N GLY A 30 16.36 -1.71 7.75
CA GLY A 30 16.30 -3.00 8.43
C GLY A 30 16.63 -2.86 9.91
N VAL A 31 15.82 -3.44 10.79
CA VAL A 31 16.07 -3.50 12.24
C VAL A 31 16.06 -4.94 12.69
N THR A 32 17.23 -5.45 13.08
CA THR A 32 17.39 -6.79 13.65
C THR A 32 17.71 -6.66 15.12
N VAL A 33 16.95 -7.37 15.95
CA VAL A 33 17.27 -7.50 17.38
C VAL A 33 17.81 -8.90 17.64
N GLU A 34 18.80 -9.04 18.52
CA GLU A 34 19.39 -10.32 18.97
C GLU A 34 18.42 -11.18 19.82
N GLN A 35 17.14 -11.19 19.48
CA GLN A 35 16.11 -12.01 20.07
C GLN A 35 15.29 -12.71 18.99
N TYR A 36 14.85 -13.93 19.28
CA TYR A 36 14.16 -14.76 18.31
C TYR A 36 12.88 -14.12 17.77
N ARG A 37 12.16 -13.37 18.61
CA ARG A 37 10.94 -12.64 18.27
C ARG A 37 10.83 -11.36 19.08
N PHE A 38 10.33 -10.32 18.44
CA PHE A 38 9.97 -9.05 19.06
C PHE A 38 8.88 -8.37 18.25
N ASP A 39 8.16 -7.47 18.89
CA ASP A 39 7.08 -6.74 18.24
C ASP A 39 7.59 -5.57 17.39
N GLU A 40 6.72 -5.15 16.49
CA GLU A 40 6.93 -4.05 15.54
C GLU A 40 7.11 -2.71 16.24
N GLU A 41 6.32 -2.44 17.29
CA GLU A 41 6.34 -1.16 18.02
C GLU A 41 7.71 -0.93 18.66
N LEU A 42 8.29 -1.98 19.24
CA LEU A 42 9.63 -1.96 19.80
C LEU A 42 10.69 -1.75 18.73
N ALA A 43 10.53 -2.34 17.54
CA ALA A 43 11.44 -2.12 16.41
C ALA A 43 11.47 -0.65 15.98
N VAL A 44 10.29 -0.03 15.91
CA VAL A 44 10.11 1.39 15.58
C VAL A 44 10.73 2.29 16.64
N ASP A 45 10.47 2.01 17.92
CA ASP A 45 11.07 2.75 19.03
C ASP A 45 12.59 2.68 19.01
N TYR A 46 13.15 1.49 18.73
CA TYR A 46 14.59 1.33 18.62
C TYR A 46 15.18 2.11 17.45
N LEU A 47 14.56 2.09 16.26
CA LEU A 47 15.02 2.91 15.15
C LEU A 47 15.05 4.39 15.54
N TYR A 48 13.94 4.92 16.08
CA TYR A 48 13.83 6.33 16.46
C TYR A 48 14.87 6.78 17.47
N ASN A 49 15.22 5.93 18.43
CA ASN A 49 16.22 6.28 19.44
C ASN A 49 17.63 6.45 18.86
N HIS A 50 17.91 5.88 17.69
CA HIS A 50 19.24 5.84 17.09
C HIS A 50 19.35 6.57 15.76
N ILE A 51 18.25 6.89 15.07
CA ILE A 51 18.25 7.37 13.68
C ILE A 51 19.03 8.68 13.47
N ASP A 52 19.07 9.56 14.47
CA ASP A 52 19.83 10.82 14.39
C ASP A 52 21.36 10.63 14.58
N GLN A 53 21.78 9.43 14.97
CA GLN A 53 23.17 9.11 15.37
C GLN A 53 23.86 8.11 14.44
N ILE A 54 23.14 7.56 13.46
CA ILE A 54 23.69 6.63 12.47
C ILE A 54 24.32 7.37 11.28
N ASP A 55 25.22 6.69 10.58
CA ASP A 55 25.80 7.21 9.34
C ASP A 55 24.75 7.38 8.24
N ALA A 56 24.99 8.35 7.34
CA ALA A 56 24.04 8.71 6.29
C ALA A 56 23.77 7.57 5.28
N ASP A 57 24.70 6.63 5.12
CA ASP A 57 24.60 5.47 4.23
C ASP A 57 24.14 4.19 4.95
N ALA A 58 23.92 4.23 6.27
CA ALA A 58 23.47 3.06 7.01
C ALA A 58 22.03 2.67 6.62
N CYS A 59 21.82 1.46 6.10
CA CYS A 59 20.52 0.90 5.72
C CYS A 59 19.98 -0.11 6.75
N HIS A 60 20.81 -0.57 7.70
CA HIS A 60 20.42 -1.60 8.67
C HIS A 60 20.99 -1.37 10.06
N LEU A 61 20.20 -1.62 11.10
CA LEU A 61 20.57 -1.52 12.52
C LEU A 61 20.52 -2.90 13.20
N PHE A 62 21.56 -3.20 13.96
CA PHE A 62 21.64 -4.39 14.81
C PHE A 62 21.59 -3.96 16.26
N ILE A 63 20.58 -4.42 16.98
CA ILE A 63 20.22 -3.88 18.29
C ILE A 63 20.15 -5.03 19.31
N THR A 64 20.57 -4.76 20.54
CA THR A 64 20.41 -5.70 21.66
C THR A 64 18.97 -5.75 22.17
N PRO A 65 18.55 -6.79 22.93
CA PRO A 65 17.21 -6.84 23.51
C PRO A 65 16.88 -5.72 24.50
N ASP A 66 17.88 -4.99 25.02
CA ASP A 66 17.71 -3.80 25.86
C ASP A 66 17.74 -2.48 25.07
N GLY A 67 17.78 -2.54 23.74
CA GLY A 67 17.68 -1.37 22.86
C GLY A 67 19.00 -0.64 22.58
N GLN A 68 20.15 -1.24 22.91
CA GLN A 68 21.45 -0.64 22.58
C GLN A 68 21.85 -0.96 21.14
N LEU A 69 22.32 0.04 20.41
CA LEU A 69 22.86 -0.14 19.07
C LEU A 69 24.20 -0.89 19.14
N VAL A 70 24.26 -2.09 18.56
CA VAL A 70 25.48 -2.90 18.46
C VAL A 70 26.33 -2.44 17.28
N ARG A 71 25.69 -2.31 16.11
CA ARG A 71 26.32 -1.85 14.87
C ARG A 71 25.26 -1.43 13.85
N THR A 72 25.72 -0.69 12.85
CA THR A 72 24.99 -0.42 11.60
C THR A 72 25.58 -1.22 10.43
N SER A 73 24.84 -1.31 9.33
CA SER A 73 25.34 -1.79 8.03
C SER A 73 24.95 -0.82 6.93
N ALA A 74 25.85 -0.65 5.97
CA ALA A 74 25.63 0.03 4.69
C ALA A 74 25.84 -0.94 3.51
N SER A 75 25.79 -2.26 3.79
CA SER A 75 25.97 -3.29 2.78
C SER A 75 24.74 -3.32 1.86
N PRO A 76 24.92 -3.36 0.53
CA PRO A 76 23.81 -3.57 -0.40
C PRO A 76 23.06 -4.88 -0.18
N GLU A 77 23.65 -5.86 0.51
CA GLU A 77 22.98 -7.13 0.85
C GLU A 77 21.99 -6.99 2.02
N ASP A 78 22.21 -5.99 2.88
CA ASP A 78 21.33 -5.66 4.01
C ASP A 78 20.32 -4.56 3.62
N ASP A 79 20.55 -3.88 2.50
CA ASP A 79 19.65 -2.86 1.96
C ASP A 79 18.43 -3.52 1.32
N VAL A 80 17.26 -3.20 1.87
CA VAL A 80 15.98 -3.68 1.33
C VAL A 80 15.32 -2.68 0.39
N GLU A 81 15.90 -1.49 0.21
CA GLU A 81 15.48 -0.65 -0.89
C GLU A 81 15.77 -1.38 -2.20
N CYS A 82 14.70 -1.83 -2.85
CA CYS A 82 14.80 -2.43 -4.16
C CYS A 82 15.44 -1.41 -5.09
N CYS A 83 16.56 -1.79 -5.74
CA CYS A 83 17.12 -1.01 -6.82
C CYS A 83 16.03 -0.80 -7.87
N VAL A 84 15.61 0.45 -8.03
CA VAL A 84 14.57 0.81 -8.97
C VAL A 84 15.22 0.88 -10.35
N GLU A 85 15.05 -0.16 -11.16
CA GLU A 85 15.41 -0.08 -12.57
C GLU A 85 14.47 0.92 -13.26
N TYR A 86 14.95 2.14 -13.45
CA TYR A 86 14.25 3.17 -14.20
C TYR A 86 14.44 2.91 -15.70
N PHE A 87 13.42 2.38 -16.35
CA PHE A 87 13.43 2.12 -17.79
C PHE A 87 13.03 3.38 -18.59
N PRO A 88 13.57 3.55 -19.82
CA PRO A 88 13.09 4.56 -20.75
C PRO A 88 11.60 4.41 -21.06
N VAL A 89 10.86 5.52 -21.19
CA VAL A 89 9.41 5.52 -21.54
C VAL A 89 9.09 4.65 -22.75
N ALA A 90 9.99 4.62 -23.75
CA ALA A 90 9.81 3.85 -24.97
C ALA A 90 9.62 2.35 -24.73
N ASP A 91 10.23 1.81 -23.67
CA ASP A 91 10.18 0.39 -23.32
C ASP A 91 8.85 0.02 -22.66
N HIS A 92 8.12 1.01 -22.10
CA HIS A 92 6.83 0.78 -21.44
C HIS A 92 5.64 0.71 -22.40
N HIS A 93 5.83 1.08 -23.66
CA HIS A 93 4.77 1.19 -24.67
C HIS A 93 3.47 1.78 -24.09
N PRO A 94 3.50 3.01 -23.53
CA PRO A 94 2.33 3.61 -22.91
C PRO A 94 1.17 3.66 -23.91
N ALA A 95 -0.05 3.44 -23.42
CA ALA A 95 -1.23 3.52 -24.27
C ALA A 95 -1.30 4.93 -24.91
N PRO A 96 -1.82 5.09 -26.14
CA PRO A 96 -1.81 6.39 -26.85
C PRO A 96 -2.46 7.55 -26.10
N ARG A 97 -3.30 7.25 -25.09
CA ARG A 97 -3.99 8.22 -24.22
C ARG A 97 -3.12 8.72 -23.04
N VAL A 98 -1.98 8.10 -22.79
CA VAL A 98 -1.14 8.37 -21.62
C VAL A 98 -0.05 9.38 -22.00
N SER A 99 -0.11 10.56 -21.37
CA SER A 99 0.92 11.59 -21.50
C SER A 99 2.02 11.44 -20.45
N THR A 100 3.18 12.05 -20.71
CA THR A 100 4.30 12.15 -19.76
C THR A 100 4.40 13.53 -19.13
N ILE A 101 5.07 13.62 -17.98
CA ILE A 101 5.47 14.87 -17.32
C ILE A 101 6.83 14.70 -16.64
N CYS A 102 7.70 15.71 -16.67
CA CYS A 102 8.99 15.68 -16.00
C CYS A 102 8.82 15.83 -14.48
N ARG A 103 9.60 15.10 -13.68
CA ARG A 103 9.55 15.13 -12.21
C ARG A 103 9.82 16.53 -11.65
N SER A 104 10.66 17.33 -12.32
CA SER A 104 10.95 18.73 -11.99
C SER A 104 9.77 19.68 -12.21
N GLN A 105 8.77 19.28 -12.99
CA GLN A 105 7.52 20.03 -13.20
C GLN A 105 6.47 19.76 -12.10
N LEU A 106 6.75 18.81 -11.20
CA LEU A 106 5.92 18.55 -10.03
C LEU A 106 6.37 19.45 -8.86
N GLU A 107 5.41 20.03 -8.16
CA GLU A 107 5.62 20.71 -6.88
C GLU A 107 4.93 19.88 -5.79
N GLU A 108 5.68 19.52 -4.76
CA GLU A 108 5.18 18.76 -3.62
C GLU A 108 4.40 19.68 -2.68
N LEU A 109 3.21 19.24 -2.32
CA LEU A 109 2.28 19.94 -1.43
C LEU A 109 2.22 19.30 -0.04
N ASP A 110 2.28 17.96 0.01
CA ASP A 110 2.20 17.17 1.23
C ASP A 110 2.70 15.73 0.99
N ILE A 111 2.95 14.97 2.05
CA ILE A 111 3.30 13.54 1.99
C ILE A 111 2.09 12.73 2.46
N LEU A 112 1.59 11.82 1.62
CA LEU A 112 0.38 11.05 1.92
C LEU A 112 0.69 9.65 2.48
N GLY A 113 1.85 9.09 2.13
CA GLY A 113 2.30 7.75 2.54
C GLY A 113 3.72 7.45 2.05
N ALA A 114 4.20 6.23 2.30
CA ALA A 114 5.48 5.78 1.74
C ALA A 114 5.42 5.84 0.21
N ASN A 115 6.40 6.48 -0.42
CA ASN A 115 6.47 6.66 -1.88
C ASN A 115 5.25 7.35 -2.52
N VAL A 116 4.37 8.00 -1.73
CA VAL A 116 3.18 8.71 -2.23
C VAL A 116 3.16 10.16 -1.77
N ASP A 117 3.33 11.07 -2.74
CA ASP A 117 3.33 12.51 -2.52
C ASP A 117 2.02 13.13 -3.05
N LEU A 118 1.48 14.12 -2.33
CA LEU A 118 0.50 15.04 -2.87
C LEU A 118 1.26 16.12 -3.65
N VAL A 119 0.95 16.28 -4.94
CA VAL A 119 1.66 17.21 -5.83
C VAL A 119 0.71 18.08 -6.63
N CYS A 120 1.22 19.15 -7.21
CA CYS A 120 0.59 19.90 -8.30
C CYS A 120 1.56 20.08 -9.47
N TYR A 121 1.01 20.46 -10.63
CA TYR A 121 1.80 20.77 -11.81
C TYR A 121 2.16 22.26 -11.81
N ARG A 122 3.46 22.56 -11.87
CA ARG A 122 3.98 23.95 -11.80
C ARG A 122 3.44 24.87 -12.90
N GLU A 123 3.18 24.31 -14.08
CA GLU A 123 2.82 25.09 -15.28
C GLU A 123 1.38 25.60 -15.27
N ASP A 124 0.50 25.02 -14.43
CA ASP A 124 -0.93 25.24 -14.52
C ASP A 124 -1.48 26.28 -13.52
N GLY A 125 -0.67 26.78 -12.58
CA GLY A 125 -1.00 27.85 -11.62
C GLY A 125 -2.16 27.56 -10.64
N ALA A 126 -2.97 26.55 -10.92
CA ALA A 126 -4.14 26.09 -10.19
C ALA A 126 -4.56 24.65 -10.61
N SER A 127 -3.61 23.78 -11.00
CA SER A 127 -3.95 22.39 -11.30
C SER A 127 -4.59 21.73 -10.09
N GLU A 128 -5.61 20.89 -10.32
CA GLU A 128 -6.13 20.01 -9.26
C GLU A 128 -4.98 19.18 -8.67
N PRO A 129 -4.91 19.01 -7.33
CA PRO A 129 -3.90 18.17 -6.71
C PRO A 129 -3.90 16.76 -7.28
N LYS A 130 -2.72 16.15 -7.33
CA LYS A 130 -2.45 14.81 -7.84
C LYS A 130 -1.75 13.98 -6.79
N GLN A 131 -1.90 12.67 -6.89
CA GLN A 131 -1.07 11.74 -6.12
C GLN A 131 0.06 11.30 -7.04
N PHE A 132 1.30 11.61 -6.68
CA PHE A 132 2.48 11.04 -7.31
C PHE A 132 2.89 9.78 -6.56
N GLN A 133 3.10 8.70 -7.29
CA GLN A 133 3.51 7.41 -6.75
C GLN A 133 4.82 6.99 -7.41
N ASP A 134 5.84 6.77 -6.60
CA ASP A 134 7.19 6.33 -7.01
C ASP A 134 7.31 4.80 -6.82
N ARG A 135 8.18 4.16 -7.61
CA ARG A 135 8.62 2.76 -7.48
C ARG A 135 7.55 1.67 -7.67
N LEU A 136 6.31 2.02 -8.02
CA LEU A 136 5.19 1.08 -8.25
C LEU A 136 5.02 0.69 -9.72
N TRP A 137 6.01 -0.01 -10.27
CA TRP A 137 6.08 -0.33 -11.70
C TRP A 137 4.96 -1.22 -12.21
N ASP A 138 4.81 -2.40 -11.60
CA ASP A 138 3.84 -3.40 -12.04
C ASP A 138 2.42 -2.82 -11.98
N GLU A 139 2.15 -2.08 -10.92
CA GLU A 139 0.91 -1.35 -10.72
C GLU A 139 0.69 -0.26 -11.76
N MET A 140 1.69 0.60 -12.01
CA MET A 140 1.61 1.62 -13.07
C MET A 140 1.23 0.98 -14.41
N TYR A 141 1.86 -0.14 -14.75
CA TYR A 141 1.63 -0.87 -15.99
C TYR A 141 0.19 -1.39 -16.11
N LEU A 142 -0.37 -1.91 -15.02
CA LEU A 142 -1.76 -2.35 -14.95
C LEU A 142 -2.71 -1.16 -15.05
N TRP A 143 -2.49 -0.15 -14.22
CA TRP A 143 -3.40 0.98 -14.03
C TRP A 143 -3.54 1.83 -15.28
N MET A 144 -2.43 2.06 -16.00
CA MET A 144 -2.46 2.80 -17.27
C MET A 144 -3.23 2.08 -18.39
N ARG A 145 -3.51 0.78 -18.24
CA ARG A 145 -4.23 -0.07 -19.21
C ARG A 145 -5.67 -0.35 -18.81
N LEU A 146 -6.08 0.01 -17.59
CA LEU A 146 -7.46 -0.17 -17.15
C LEU A 146 -8.43 0.64 -18.02
N PRO A 147 -9.63 0.11 -18.30
CA PRO A 147 -10.71 0.92 -18.83
C PRO A 147 -11.08 2.01 -17.81
N GLU A 148 -11.63 3.12 -18.28
CA GLU A 148 -12.19 4.12 -17.37
C GLU A 148 -13.36 3.51 -16.60
N HIS A 149 -13.30 3.59 -15.27
CA HIS A 149 -14.34 3.08 -14.39
C HIS A 149 -14.69 4.14 -13.33
N PRO A 150 -15.98 4.42 -13.06
CA PRO A 150 -16.39 5.49 -12.13
C PRO A 150 -15.95 5.27 -10.67
N ASN A 151 -15.60 4.04 -10.30
CA ASN A 151 -15.14 3.67 -8.96
C ASN A 151 -13.65 3.30 -8.89
N ILE A 152 -12.89 3.50 -9.98
CA ILE A 152 -11.42 3.38 -9.98
C ILE A 152 -10.85 4.79 -10.12
N VAL A 153 -9.85 5.11 -9.29
CA VAL A 153 -9.15 6.39 -9.43
C VAL A 153 -8.43 6.43 -10.79
N THR A 154 -8.58 7.55 -11.51
CA THR A 154 -8.10 7.68 -12.88
C THR A 154 -6.58 7.88 -12.89
N PHE A 155 -5.90 7.06 -13.69
CA PHE A 155 -4.50 7.28 -14.07
C PHE A 155 -4.36 8.59 -14.85
N ASP A 156 -3.36 9.40 -14.55
CA ASP A 156 -3.15 10.71 -15.18
C ASP A 156 -1.93 10.69 -16.13
N ARG A 157 -0.72 10.68 -15.58
CA ARG A 157 0.52 10.79 -16.37
C ARG A 157 1.63 9.88 -15.86
N VAL A 158 2.45 9.41 -16.79
CA VAL A 158 3.75 8.82 -16.47
C VAL A 158 4.73 9.94 -16.12
N VAL A 159 5.43 9.83 -15.00
CA VAL A 159 6.41 10.82 -14.55
C VAL A 159 7.79 10.35 -15.00
N THR A 160 8.59 11.26 -15.54
CA THR A 160 9.95 10.97 -16.03
C THR A 160 11.01 11.80 -15.33
N ASP A 161 12.25 11.30 -15.26
CA ASP A 161 13.40 12.10 -14.82
C ASP A 161 13.81 13.15 -15.87
N GLU A 162 14.67 14.09 -15.46
CA GLU A 162 15.12 15.22 -16.28
C GLU A 162 16.41 14.94 -17.07
N LEU A 163 17.13 13.88 -16.72
CA LEU A 163 18.47 13.55 -17.24
C LEU A 163 18.38 12.73 -18.52
N GLU A 164 17.64 11.64 -18.46
CA GLU A 164 17.52 10.63 -19.50
C GLU A 164 16.06 10.36 -19.90
N GLY A 165 15.09 10.95 -19.18
CA GLY A 165 13.67 10.77 -19.47
C GLY A 165 13.20 9.35 -19.16
N ARG A 166 13.85 8.68 -18.21
CA ARG A 166 13.38 7.39 -17.71
C ARG A 166 12.15 7.63 -16.87
N VAL A 167 11.25 6.65 -16.87
CA VAL A 167 10.10 6.73 -15.97
C VAL A 167 10.61 6.74 -14.53
N VAL A 168 9.95 7.44 -13.63
CA VAL A 168 10.25 7.47 -12.18
C VAL A 168 8.99 7.32 -11.33
N GLY A 169 7.88 6.90 -11.95
CA GLY A 169 6.58 6.77 -11.31
C GLY A 169 5.47 7.33 -12.17
N PHE A 170 4.34 7.62 -11.53
CA PHE A 170 3.17 8.13 -12.22
C PHE A 170 2.30 9.00 -11.31
N THR A 171 1.34 9.68 -11.92
CA THR A 171 0.36 10.49 -11.21
C THR A 171 -1.04 9.95 -11.42
N SER A 172 -1.87 10.11 -10.40
CA SER A 172 -3.30 9.82 -10.44
C SER A 172 -4.09 10.97 -9.82
N ARG A 173 -5.42 10.94 -9.99
CA ARG A 173 -6.30 11.95 -9.41
C ARG A 173 -6.29 11.86 -7.87
N PHE A 174 -6.05 12.97 -7.18
CA PHE A 174 -6.24 13.02 -5.74
C PHE A 174 -7.73 13.07 -5.37
N ILE A 175 -8.15 12.17 -4.48
CA ILE A 175 -9.51 12.13 -3.93
C ILE A 175 -9.50 12.66 -2.50
N LYS A 176 -10.19 13.78 -2.27
CA LYS A 176 -10.25 14.41 -0.95
C LYS A 176 -11.11 13.61 0.04
N GLY A 177 -10.59 13.46 1.26
CA GLY A 177 -11.34 12.95 2.40
C GLY A 177 -10.83 11.61 2.93
N ASP A 178 -9.52 11.39 2.84
CA ASP A 178 -8.78 10.24 3.35
C ASP A 178 -9.29 8.87 2.88
N THR A 179 -8.58 7.83 3.29
CA THR A 179 -8.95 6.43 3.04
C THR A 179 -10.16 6.02 3.89
N LEU A 180 -10.78 4.89 3.55
CA LEU A 180 -11.88 4.32 4.33
C LEU A 180 -11.46 3.98 5.77
N GLU A 181 -10.20 3.59 5.97
CA GLU A 181 -9.61 3.29 7.27
C GLU A 181 -9.47 4.54 8.14
N LYS A 182 -8.93 5.64 7.58
CA LYS A 182 -8.67 6.87 8.34
C LYS A 182 -9.93 7.71 8.57
N ASN A 183 -10.88 7.70 7.63
CA ASN A 183 -12.08 8.53 7.71
C ASN A 183 -13.25 7.86 8.42
N THR A 184 -13.16 7.72 9.74
CA THR A 184 -14.22 7.17 10.59
C THR A 184 -15.44 8.10 10.73
N SER A 185 -15.32 9.36 10.30
CA SER A 185 -16.39 10.37 10.45
C SER A 185 -17.54 10.16 9.45
N ARG A 186 -17.22 9.66 8.25
CA ARG A 186 -18.16 9.42 7.15
C ARG A 186 -18.90 8.10 7.37
N PRO A 187 -20.22 8.06 7.13
CA PRO A 187 -20.93 6.79 7.11
C PRO A 187 -20.37 5.86 6.03
N PHE A 188 -19.98 4.65 6.42
CA PHE A 188 -19.78 3.56 5.49
C PHE A 188 -21.18 3.11 5.05
N LYS A 189 -21.50 3.27 3.77
CA LYS A 189 -22.83 3.06 3.21
C LYS A 189 -22.88 1.72 2.50
N LEU A 190 -24.05 1.07 2.47
CA LEU A 190 -24.20 -0.26 1.85
C LEU A 190 -23.93 -0.23 0.34
N LYS A 191 -24.05 0.94 -0.29
CA LYS A 191 -23.65 1.12 -1.69
C LYS A 191 -22.13 1.02 -1.92
N HIS A 192 -21.29 1.32 -0.93
CA HIS A 192 -19.84 1.29 -1.10
C HIS A 192 -19.32 -0.13 -1.35
N PRO A 193 -19.66 -1.17 -0.55
CA PRO A 193 -19.26 -2.53 -0.87
C PRO A 193 -19.85 -3.02 -2.20
N ARG A 194 -21.09 -2.63 -2.56
CA ARG A 194 -21.64 -2.97 -3.90
C ARG A 194 -20.80 -2.41 -5.03
N GLN A 195 -20.44 -1.14 -4.96
CA GLN A 195 -19.59 -0.51 -5.97
C GLN A 195 -18.21 -1.19 -6.06
N LEU A 196 -17.66 -1.62 -4.92
CA LEU A 196 -16.40 -2.38 -4.90
C LEU A 196 -16.55 -3.79 -5.48
N MET A 197 -17.69 -4.47 -5.25
CA MET A 197 -18.03 -5.76 -5.88
C MET A 197 -18.21 -5.62 -7.39
N ASP A 198 -18.80 -4.52 -7.87
CA ASP A 198 -18.93 -4.27 -9.30
C ASP A 198 -17.52 -4.13 -9.93
N VAL A 199 -16.59 -3.42 -9.27
CA VAL A 199 -15.20 -3.31 -9.73
C VAL A 199 -14.47 -4.66 -9.67
N VAL A 200 -14.56 -5.32 -8.51
CA VAL A 200 -14.59 -6.76 -8.30
C VAL A 200 -14.71 -7.60 -9.57
N ASP A 201 -15.96 -7.80 -9.93
CA ASP A 201 -16.44 -8.67 -11.00
C ASP A 201 -15.98 -8.20 -12.38
N GLU A 202 -15.95 -6.89 -12.64
CA GLU A 202 -15.50 -6.34 -13.93
C GLU A 202 -14.00 -6.62 -14.17
N LEU A 203 -13.17 -6.48 -13.13
CA LEU A 203 -11.73 -6.69 -13.25
C LEU A 203 -11.31 -8.15 -13.12
N SER A 204 -12.05 -8.95 -12.34
CA SER A 204 -11.78 -10.39 -12.13
C SER A 204 -11.70 -11.21 -13.43
N LEU A 205 -12.22 -10.67 -14.54
CA LEU A 205 -12.08 -11.27 -15.86
C LEU A 205 -10.65 -11.19 -16.44
N ASN A 206 -9.78 -10.31 -15.93
CA ASN A 206 -8.39 -10.15 -16.42
C ASN A 206 -7.34 -9.73 -15.36
N ILE A 207 -7.71 -9.21 -14.18
CA ILE A 207 -6.83 -8.61 -13.15
C ILE A 207 -7.41 -8.83 -11.74
N MET A 208 -6.58 -9.14 -10.74
CA MET A 208 -6.99 -9.18 -9.33
C MET A 208 -6.73 -7.83 -8.66
N LEU A 209 -7.74 -7.27 -8.00
CA LEU A 209 -7.65 -6.01 -7.26
C LEU A 209 -7.14 -6.25 -5.83
N PHE A 210 -6.00 -5.64 -5.52
CA PHE A 210 -5.61 -5.30 -4.16
C PHE A 210 -5.41 -3.79 -4.08
N ASP A 211 -5.23 -3.26 -2.87
CA ASP A 211 -4.54 -1.98 -2.64
C ASP A 211 -3.51 -1.78 -3.76
N PHE A 212 -3.62 -0.71 -4.57
CA PHE A 212 -3.01 -0.75 -5.91
C PHE A 212 -1.51 -1.12 -5.82
N ASP A 213 -0.87 -0.79 -4.69
CA ASP A 213 0.45 -1.17 -4.17
C ASP A 213 0.85 -2.67 -4.28
N ASN A 214 -0.11 -3.61 -4.43
CA ASN A 214 0.19 -5.04 -4.66
C ASN A 214 -0.67 -5.71 -5.76
N SER A 215 -1.08 -4.97 -6.77
CA SER A 215 -1.83 -5.55 -7.90
C SER A 215 -0.93 -6.41 -8.80
N ALA A 216 -1.44 -7.55 -9.28
CA ALA A 216 -0.72 -8.42 -10.22
C ALA A 216 -1.64 -8.97 -11.31
N ALA A 217 -1.13 -9.04 -12.54
CA ALA A 217 -1.80 -9.78 -13.62
C ALA A 217 -1.66 -11.30 -13.43
N PHE A 218 -2.66 -12.04 -13.91
CA PHE A 218 -2.65 -13.50 -13.90
C PHE A 218 -1.37 -14.07 -14.55
N GLY A 219 -0.68 -14.96 -13.82
CA GLY A 219 0.51 -15.66 -14.30
C GLY A 219 1.82 -14.87 -14.28
N GLN A 220 1.85 -13.67 -13.67
CA GLN A 220 3.10 -12.91 -13.47
C GLN A 220 3.81 -13.24 -12.16
N ARG A 221 5.05 -12.76 -11.99
CA ARG A 221 5.95 -13.11 -10.87
C ARG A 221 5.37 -12.77 -9.48
N CYS A 222 4.52 -11.76 -9.41
CA CYS A 222 3.86 -11.29 -8.19
C CYS A 222 2.43 -11.85 -8.00
N TYR A 223 2.02 -12.79 -8.85
CA TYR A 223 0.72 -13.47 -8.76
C TYR A 223 0.73 -14.53 -7.65
N TRP A 224 -0.25 -14.44 -6.76
CA TRP A 224 -0.50 -15.44 -5.71
C TRP A 224 -1.98 -15.81 -5.74
N GLU A 225 -2.30 -17.09 -5.95
CA GLU A 225 -3.68 -17.58 -6.07
C GLU A 225 -4.51 -17.31 -4.79
N ASP A 226 -3.86 -17.32 -3.63
CA ASP A 226 -4.52 -17.05 -2.34
C ASP A 226 -4.81 -15.54 -2.09
N ARG A 227 -4.33 -14.65 -2.97
CA ARG A 227 -4.54 -13.19 -2.91
C ARG A 227 -5.66 -12.77 -3.87
N ASP A 228 -6.88 -13.06 -3.47
CA ASP A 228 -8.09 -12.78 -4.26
C ASP A 228 -8.80 -11.49 -3.82
N GLY A 229 -9.27 -10.70 -4.79
CA GLY A 229 -10.05 -9.48 -4.58
C GLY A 229 -11.40 -9.73 -3.87
N VAL A 230 -12.00 -10.91 -4.07
CA VAL A 230 -13.22 -11.31 -3.34
C VAL A 230 -12.92 -11.47 -1.86
N LYS A 231 -11.90 -12.27 -1.53
CA LYS A 231 -11.41 -12.45 -0.16
C LYS A 231 -11.05 -11.10 0.46
N GLY A 232 -10.27 -10.27 -0.25
CA GLY A 232 -9.86 -8.95 0.20
C GLY A 232 -11.03 -8.05 0.58
N LEU A 233 -12.06 -7.97 -0.27
CA LEU A 233 -13.23 -7.13 -0.02
C LEU A 233 -14.06 -7.62 1.17
N ILE A 234 -14.23 -8.93 1.34
CA ILE A 234 -14.94 -9.50 2.49
C ILE A 234 -14.26 -9.11 3.79
N PHE A 235 -12.93 -9.23 3.84
CA PHE A 235 -12.12 -8.81 4.98
C PHE A 235 -12.28 -7.30 5.24
N THR A 236 -12.13 -6.46 4.22
CA THR A 236 -12.27 -5.00 4.38
C THR A 236 -13.65 -4.58 4.91
N VAL A 237 -14.73 -5.21 4.44
CA VAL A 237 -16.08 -4.89 4.93
C VAL A 237 -16.25 -5.30 6.39
N TYR A 238 -15.72 -6.48 6.78
CA TYR A 238 -15.71 -6.91 8.17
C TYR A 238 -14.91 -5.94 9.05
N GLU A 239 -13.66 -5.65 8.66
CA GLU A 239 -12.71 -4.78 9.37
C GLU A 239 -13.27 -3.37 9.58
N ILE A 240 -13.90 -2.76 8.57
CA ILE A 240 -14.51 -1.42 8.73
C ILE A 240 -15.65 -1.43 9.76
N ILE A 241 -16.39 -2.54 9.87
CA ILE A 241 -17.54 -2.64 10.78
C ILE A 241 -17.10 -2.97 12.20
N THR A 242 -16.15 -3.89 12.35
CA THR A 242 -15.76 -4.49 13.63
C THR A 242 -14.48 -3.91 14.21
N GLU A 243 -13.64 -3.29 13.40
CA GLU A 243 -12.25 -2.88 13.70
C GLU A 243 -11.39 -4.04 14.24
N ASP A 244 -11.81 -5.28 13.97
CA ASP A 244 -11.09 -6.48 14.34
C ASP A 244 -10.12 -6.87 13.22
N MET A 245 -8.85 -6.51 13.42
CA MET A 245 -7.76 -6.81 12.49
C MET A 245 -7.12 -8.19 12.76
N SER A 246 -7.61 -8.96 13.73
CA SER A 246 -6.95 -10.22 14.14
C SER A 246 -6.88 -11.25 13.02
N LEU A 247 -7.90 -11.30 12.17
CA LEU A 247 -7.93 -12.18 11.00
C LEU A 247 -6.95 -11.74 9.91
N ARG A 248 -6.68 -10.43 9.79
CA ARG A 248 -5.74 -9.86 8.83
C ARG A 248 -4.28 -10.15 9.18
N SER A 249 -3.98 -10.33 10.48
CA SER A 249 -2.65 -10.67 10.98
C SER A 249 -2.22 -12.12 10.66
N VAL A 250 -3.16 -12.96 10.22
CA VAL A 250 -2.87 -14.33 9.74
C VAL A 250 -2.18 -14.24 8.37
N PRO A 251 -1.15 -15.06 8.07
CA PRO A 251 -0.56 -15.15 6.73
C PRO A 251 -1.63 -15.36 5.65
N PHE A 252 -1.45 -14.72 4.51
CA PHE A 252 -2.50 -14.59 3.50
C PHE A 252 -2.93 -15.88 2.82
N ASP A 253 -1.99 -16.82 2.73
CA ASP A 253 -2.16 -18.18 2.28
C ASP A 253 -2.95 -19.04 3.29
N GLU A 254 -2.96 -18.63 4.56
CA GLU A 254 -3.74 -19.25 5.62
C GLU A 254 -5.10 -18.54 5.87
N GLN A 255 -5.32 -17.35 5.31
CA GLN A 255 -6.57 -16.60 5.45
C GLN A 255 -7.73 -17.28 4.72
N ASN A 256 -8.83 -17.50 5.45
CA ASN A 256 -10.05 -18.11 4.93
C ASN A 256 -11.26 -17.19 5.07
N MET A 257 -11.93 -16.89 3.95
CA MET A 257 -13.15 -16.07 3.95
C MET A 257 -14.29 -16.68 4.77
N HIS A 258 -14.33 -18.01 4.95
CA HIS A 258 -15.32 -18.69 5.78
C HIS A 258 -15.23 -18.32 7.25
N ASP A 259 -14.06 -17.88 7.73
CA ASP A 259 -13.91 -17.40 9.11
C ASP A 259 -14.70 -16.12 9.36
N ILE A 260 -15.06 -15.38 8.30
CA ILE A 260 -15.90 -14.19 8.33
C ILE A 260 -17.35 -14.52 7.94
N THR A 261 -17.55 -15.22 6.82
CA THR A 261 -18.91 -15.46 6.27
C THR A 261 -19.73 -16.45 7.11
N ALA A 262 -19.09 -17.32 7.91
CA ALA A 262 -19.79 -18.22 8.82
C ALA A 262 -20.21 -17.55 10.15
N LEU A 263 -19.71 -16.36 10.46
CA LEU A 263 -20.04 -15.64 11.68
C LEU A 263 -21.50 -15.16 11.65
N LYS A 264 -22.25 -15.57 12.67
CA LYS A 264 -23.67 -15.18 12.81
C LYS A 264 -23.86 -13.74 13.23
N ASP A 265 -22.87 -13.15 13.90
CA ASP A 265 -22.92 -11.80 14.44
C ASP A 265 -21.57 -11.13 14.20
N TRP A 266 -21.61 -9.89 13.71
CA TRP A 266 -20.42 -9.04 13.57
C TRP A 266 -20.50 -7.93 14.63
N PRO A 267 -19.55 -7.88 15.58
CA PRO A 267 -19.57 -6.91 16.66
C PRO A 267 -19.20 -5.52 16.12
N LYS A 268 -20.22 -4.73 15.79
CA LYS A 268 -20.04 -3.36 15.29
C LYS A 268 -19.51 -2.43 16.39
N GLN A 269 -18.48 -1.65 16.08
CA GLN A 269 -17.97 -0.63 17.00
C GLN A 269 -18.92 0.57 17.16
N PRO A 270 -19.00 1.19 18.35
CA PRO A 270 -19.97 2.27 18.63
C PRO A 270 -19.83 3.51 17.73
N HIS A 271 -18.62 3.88 17.34
CA HIS A 271 -18.34 5.08 16.55
C HIS A 271 -18.48 4.87 15.05
N VAL A 272 -18.43 3.62 14.58
CA VAL A 272 -18.66 3.30 13.16
C VAL A 272 -20.07 3.75 12.79
N LYS A 273 -20.23 4.42 11.64
CA LYS A 273 -21.54 4.89 11.16
C LYS A 273 -21.95 4.08 9.93
N LEU A 274 -23.09 3.40 10.01
CA LEU A 274 -23.67 2.64 8.90
C LEU A 274 -25.03 3.23 8.54
N ASP A 275 -25.40 3.19 7.26
CA ASP A 275 -26.72 3.60 6.79
C ASP A 275 -27.74 2.45 6.73
N HIS A 276 -27.30 1.22 6.98
CA HIS A 276 -28.12 0.00 7.05
C HIS A 276 -27.68 -0.86 8.25
N PRO A 277 -28.52 -1.78 8.74
CA PRO A 277 -28.14 -2.77 9.73
C PRO A 277 -26.93 -3.61 9.28
N VAL A 278 -26.10 -4.04 10.24
CA VAL A 278 -24.93 -4.91 10.00
C VAL A 278 -25.30 -6.20 9.25
N SER A 279 -26.51 -6.72 9.49
CA SER A 279 -27.05 -7.90 8.79
C SER A 279 -27.07 -7.73 7.28
N ASP A 280 -27.31 -6.51 6.78
CA ASP A 280 -27.45 -6.25 5.35
C ASP A 280 -26.08 -6.26 4.67
N TYR A 281 -25.04 -5.75 5.34
CA TYR A 281 -23.65 -5.84 4.88
C TYR A 281 -23.16 -7.29 4.87
N ARG A 282 -23.45 -8.04 5.93
CA ARG A 282 -23.09 -9.46 6.02
C ARG A 282 -23.78 -10.28 4.94
N ALA A 283 -25.10 -10.10 4.77
CA ALA A 283 -25.86 -10.79 3.74
C ALA A 283 -25.29 -10.48 2.35
N LEU A 284 -25.01 -9.21 2.07
CA LEU A 284 -24.42 -8.78 0.80
C LEU A 284 -23.12 -9.52 0.48
N VAL A 285 -22.15 -9.56 1.41
CA VAL A 285 -20.86 -10.22 1.14
C VAL A 285 -20.97 -11.74 1.13
N THR A 286 -21.90 -12.31 1.90
CA THR A 286 -22.11 -13.77 1.96
C THR A 286 -22.78 -14.28 0.69
N ASP A 287 -23.76 -13.53 0.17
CA ASP A 287 -24.47 -13.89 -1.06
C ASP A 287 -23.56 -13.76 -2.29
N TRP A 288 -22.62 -12.81 -2.28
CA TRP A 288 -21.62 -12.65 -3.35
C TRP A 288 -20.52 -13.72 -3.32
N ALA A 289 -20.21 -14.24 -2.13
CA ALA A 289 -19.21 -15.29 -1.90
C ALA A 289 -19.64 -16.70 -2.32
N LEU A 290 -20.90 -16.91 -2.72
CA LEU A 290 -21.51 -18.20 -3.08
C LEU A 290 -21.56 -18.42 -4.60
#